data_AF-A0A7W1K5K5-F1
#
_entry.id   AF-A0A7W1K5K5-F1
#
_cell.length_a   1.000
_cell.length_b   1.000
_cell.length_c   1.000
_cell.angle_alpha   90.00
_cell.angle_beta   90.00
_cell.angle_gamma   90.00
#
_symmetry.space_group_name_H-M   'P 1'
#
loop_
_entity.id
_entity.type
_entity.pdbx_description
1 polymer ?
#
loop_
_entity_poly.entity_id
_entity_poly.type
_entity_poly.pdbx_seq_one_letter_code
_entity_poly.pdbx_strand_id
1 'polypeptide(L)' 'MERRIRRLGVAIVLLFSLLFAQLAYVQVFAADDIKSHPANFSRQLIAEYNVQRGKILTADGLVLAESVPAP' A
#
# COMPACT_ATOMS: atom_id res chain seq x y z
N MET A 1 38.72 0.68 17.74
CA MET A 1 38.09 0.64 16.40
C MET A 1 38.90 1.49 15.45
N GLU A 2 39.27 0.96 14.28
CA GLU A 2 40.19 1.62 13.34
C GLU A 2 39.53 2.86 12.69
N ARG A 3 40.28 3.94 12.50
CA ARG A 3 39.75 5.28 12.12
C ARG A 3 39.13 5.29 10.72
N ARG A 4 39.52 4.37 9.83
CA ARG A 4 38.91 4.17 8.51
C ARG A 4 37.59 3.42 8.64
N ILE A 5 37.54 2.36 9.46
CA ILE A 5 36.31 1.59 9.71
C ILE A 5 35.24 2.51 10.33
N ARG A 6 35.60 3.36 11.30
CA ARG A 6 34.66 4.33 11.89
C ARG A 6 34.11 5.33 10.87
N ARG A 7 34.96 5.83 9.95
CA ARG A 7 34.54 6.75 8.89
C ARG A 7 33.58 6.08 7.91
N LEU A 8 33.87 4.85 7.51
CA LEU A 8 32.97 4.07 6.66
C LEU A 8 31.62 3.84 7.36
N GLY A 9 31.63 3.43 8.63
CA GLY A 9 30.40 3.23 9.40
C GLY A 9 29.55 4.50 9.48
N VAL A 10 30.16 5.66 9.76
CA VAL A 10 29.45 6.95 9.76
C VAL A 10 28.88 7.28 8.38
N ALA A 11 29.64 7.05 7.31
CA ALA A 11 29.15 7.29 5.95
C ALA A 11 27.92 6.42 5.63
N ILE A 12 27.96 5.13 5.99
CA ILE A 12 26.83 4.21 5.78
C ILE A 12 25.61 4.67 6.59
N VAL A 13 25.78 5.01 7.88
CA VAL A 13 24.68 5.50 8.72
C VAL A 13 24.05 6.76 8.13
N LEU A 14 24.86 7.71 7.65
CA LEU A 14 24.36 8.92 7.01
C LEU A 14 23.54 8.62 5.75
N LEU A 15 24.02 7.69 4.90
CA LEU A 15 23.28 7.28 3.70
C LEU A 15 21.96 6.60 4.05
N PHE A 16 21.93 5.71 5.04
CA PHE A 16 20.68 5.09 5.49
C PHE A 16 19.72 6.11 6.09
N SER A 17 20.20 7.04 6.92
CA SER A 17 19.38 8.12 7.48
C SER A 17 18.76 8.99 6.38
N LEU A 18 19.51 9.27 5.31
CA LEU A 18 18.99 9.99 4.15
C LEU A 18 17.85 9.21 3.46
N LEU A 19 18.02 7.90 3.27
CA LEU A 19 16.97 7.05 2.71
C LEU A 19 15.72 6.99 3.61
N PHE A 20 15.90 6.91 4.93
CA PHE A 20 14.78 6.94 5.88
C PHE A 20 14.05 8.28 5.84
N ALA A 21 14.77 9.39 5.76
CA ALA A 21 14.16 10.71 5.62
C ALA A 21 13.36 10.83 4.32
N GLN A 22 13.90 10.33 3.20
CA GLN A 22 13.18 10.30 1.93
C GLN A 22 11.92 9.41 2.00
N LEU A 23 12.01 8.25 2.64
CA LEU A 23 10.87 7.36 2.83
C LEU A 23 9.78 8.03 3.67
N ALA A 24 10.16 8.67 4.79
CA ALA A 24 9.24 9.39 5.64
C ALA A 24 8.58 10.57 4.90
N TYR A 25 9.34 11.29 4.06
CA TYR A 25 8.79 12.36 3.22
C TYR A 25 7.71 11.82 2.27
N VAL A 26 7.99 10.71 1.59
CA VAL A 26 7.03 10.07 0.68
C VAL A 26 5.76 9.65 1.42
N GLN A 27 5.89 9.12 2.64
CA GLN A 27 4.76 8.63 3.43
C GLN A 27 3.91 9.73 4.06
N VAL A 28 4.51 10.84 4.50
CA VAL A 28 3.80 11.88 5.27
C VAL A 28 3.33 13.02 4.38
N PHE A 29 4.15 13.45 3.42
CA PHE A 29 3.86 14.64 2.61
C PHE A 29 3.44 14.30 1.19
N ALA A 30 4.12 13.35 0.54
CA ALA A 30 3.82 13.01 -0.85
C ALA A 30 2.71 11.95 -1.00
N ALA A 31 2.26 11.32 0.09
CA ALA A 31 1.38 10.17 0.03
C ALA A 31 0.05 10.47 -0.65
N ASP A 32 -0.58 11.61 -0.33
CA ASP A 32 -1.86 11.98 -0.90
C ASP A 32 -1.74 12.30 -2.40
N ASP A 33 -0.73 13.07 -2.79
CA ASP A 33 -0.48 13.41 -4.20
C ASP A 33 -0.19 12.15 -5.05
N ILE A 34 0.63 11.24 -4.53
CA ILE A 34 0.91 9.94 -5.17
C ILE A 34 -0.39 9.12 -5.27
N LYS A 35 -1.19 9.06 -4.21
CA LYS A 35 -2.44 8.29 -4.20
C LYS A 35 -3.47 8.83 -5.20
N SER A 36 -3.60 10.16 -5.30
CA SER A 36 -4.56 10.82 -6.21
C SER A 36 -4.06 10.98 -7.64
N HIS A 37 -2.81 10.60 -7.93
CA HIS A 37 -2.23 10.84 -9.24
C HIS A 37 -2.98 10.06 -10.35
N PRO A 38 -3.29 10.68 -11.51
CA PRO A 38 -3.98 10.04 -12.64
C PRO A 38 -3.40 8.69 -13.07
N ALA A 39 -2.08 8.54 -13.00
CA ALA A 39 -1.39 7.28 -13.32
C ALA A 39 -1.71 6.12 -12.35
N ASN A 40 -2.20 6.42 -11.15
CA ASN A 40 -2.55 5.44 -10.11
C ASN A 40 -4.06 5.09 -10.09
N PHE A 41 -4.90 5.72 -10.94
CA PHE A 41 -6.35 5.48 -10.98
C PHE A 41 -6.74 4.04 -11.34
N SER A 42 -5.91 3.31 -12.08
CA SER A 42 -6.15 1.89 -12.41
C SER A 42 -6.21 0.99 -11.17
N ARG A 43 -5.55 1.38 -10.07
CA ARG A 43 -5.64 0.70 -8.76
C ARG A 43 -6.87 1.12 -7.96
N GLN A 44 -7.30 2.37 -8.07
CA GLN A 44 -8.48 2.89 -7.38
C GLN A 44 -9.77 2.27 -7.93
N LEU A 45 -9.80 1.98 -9.24
CA LEU A 45 -10.88 1.20 -9.86
C LEU A 45 -11.02 -0.21 -9.26
N ILE A 46 -9.94 -0.86 -8.80
CA ILE A 46 -10.02 -2.17 -8.11
C ILE A 46 -10.64 -2.05 -6.72
N ALA A 47 -10.48 -0.90 -6.04
CA ALA A 47 -11.19 -0.63 -4.78
C ALA A 47 -12.68 -0.28 -5.02
N GLU A 48 -13.00 0.33 -6.16
CA GLU A 48 -14.38 0.55 -6.63
C GLU A 48 -15.04 -0.75 -7.15
N TYR A 49 -14.27 -1.81 -7.42
CA TYR A 49 -14.77 -3.19 -7.53
C TYR A 49 -15.21 -3.77 -6.16
N ASN A 50 -15.84 -2.95 -5.32
CA ASN A 50 -16.96 -3.35 -4.47
C ASN A 50 -18.15 -3.84 -5.31
N VAL A 51 -17.89 -4.60 -6.38
CA VAL A 51 -18.93 -5.38 -7.02
C VAL A 51 -19.31 -6.43 -6.00
N GLN A 52 -20.52 -6.34 -5.46
CA GLN A 52 -21.05 -7.34 -4.56
C GLN A 52 -20.84 -8.71 -5.21
N ARG A 53 -20.23 -9.63 -4.46
CA ARG A 53 -20.09 -11.00 -4.93
C ARG A 53 -21.48 -11.55 -5.21
N GLY A 54 -21.64 -12.16 -6.39
CA GLY A 54 -22.91 -12.79 -6.76
C GLY A 54 -23.32 -13.88 -5.76
N LYS A 55 -24.63 -14.11 -5.66
CA LYS A 55 -25.18 -15.18 -4.80
C LYS A 55 -24.70 -16.55 -5.29
N ILE A 56 -24.43 -17.45 -4.36
CA ILE A 56 -24.17 -18.87 -4.66
C ILE A 56 -25.52 -19.58 -4.61
N LEU A 57 -25.91 -20.18 -5.72
CA LEU A 57 -27.21 -20.83 -5.90
C LEU A 57 -27.01 -22.33 -6.16
N THR A 58 -27.94 -23.15 -5.67
CA THR A 58 -28.09 -24.53 -6.16
C THR A 58 -28.73 -24.55 -7.55
N ALA A 59 -28.76 -25.72 -8.21
CA ALA A 59 -29.37 -25.87 -9.53
C ALA A 59 -30.88 -25.57 -9.55
N ASP A 60 -31.56 -25.75 -8.41
CA ASP A 60 -32.97 -25.42 -8.16
C ASP A 60 -33.19 -23.99 -7.65
N GLY A 61 -32.12 -23.18 -7.51
CA GLY A 61 -32.21 -21.75 -7.20
C GLY A 61 -32.20 -21.39 -5.71
N LEU A 62 -31.93 -22.34 -4.81
CA LEU A 62 -31.78 -22.07 -3.38
C LEU A 62 -30.48 -21.28 -3.12
N VAL A 63 -30.57 -20.18 -2.36
CA VAL A 63 -29.42 -19.37 -1.96
C VAL A 63 -28.63 -20.07 -0.86
N LEU A 64 -27.38 -20.43 -1.15
CA LEU A 64 -26.45 -21.03 -0.19
C LEU A 64 -25.57 -19.99 0.49
N ALA A 65 -25.24 -18.90 -0.20
CA ALA A 65 -24.44 -17.81 0.34
C ALA A 65 -24.70 -16.50 -0.39
N GLU A 66 -24.70 -15.40 0.35
CA GLU A 66 -24.76 -14.04 -0.18
C GLU A 66 -23.86 -13.10 0.62
N SER A 67 -23.42 -12.02 -0.01
CA SER A 67 -22.69 -10.95 0.67
C SER A 67 -23.66 -10.08 1.46
N VAL A 68 -23.50 -10.07 2.78
CA VAL A 68 -24.21 -9.15 3.68
C VAL A 68 -23.29 -8.02 4.12
N PRO A 69 -23.78 -6.78 4.27
CA PRO A 69 -22.99 -5.70 4.84
C PRO A 69 -22.49 -6.08 6.25
N ALA A 70 -21.22 -5.81 6.52
CA ALA A 70 -20.71 -5.90 7.89
C ALA A 70 -21.34 -4.76 8.74
N PRO A 71 -21.68 -5.00 10.02
CA PRO A 71 -22.20 -3.98 10.91
C PRO A 71 -21.17 -2.89 11.22
#